data_AF-A0A2D4L038-F1
#
_entry.id   AF-A0A2D4L038-F1
#
_cell.length_a   1.000
_cell.length_b   1.000
_cell.length_c   1.000
_cell.angle_alpha   90.00
_cell.angle_beta   90.00
_cell.angle_gamma   90.00
#
_symmetry.space_group_name_H-M   'P 1'
#
loop_
_entity.id
_entity.type
_entity.pdbx_description
1 polymer ?
#
loop_
_entity_poly.entity_id
_entity_poly.type
_entity_poly.pdbx_seq_one_letter_code
_entity_poly.pdbx_strand_id
1 'polypeptide(L)'
;PPAGTRATPGGGCRVMEQKETLDGLKDEPCGKETLVGYAGLCEAHYKEYLVSLINSHALDPAVFYTLQEAEIVCRRHLTAAQLLPRGPAEDEEAYRRRLIQILSDEVPLDLEIPRRRK
;
A
#
# COMPACT_ATOMS: atom_id res chain seq x y z
N PRO A 1 -9.76 -3.67 17.87
CA PRO A 1 -10.06 -5.05 17.41
C PRO A 1 -11.59 -5.21 17.31
N PRO A 2 -12.11 -6.08 16.43
CA PRO A 2 -13.55 -6.35 16.37
C PRO A 2 -14.11 -6.78 17.72
N ALA A 3 -15.35 -6.40 18.02
CA ALA A 3 -16.04 -6.82 19.24
C ALA A 3 -16.06 -8.36 19.34
N GLY A 4 -15.85 -8.89 20.55
CA GLY A 4 -15.78 -10.33 20.79
C GLY A 4 -14.46 -11.01 20.38
N THR A 5 -13.44 -10.23 20.00
CA THR A 5 -12.10 -10.79 19.75
C THR A 5 -11.55 -11.48 20.99
N ARG A 6 -11.26 -12.79 20.88
CA ARG A 6 -10.56 -13.56 21.92
C ARG A 6 -9.12 -13.07 22.05
N ALA A 7 -8.62 -13.04 23.29
CA ALA A 7 -7.22 -12.73 23.56
C ALA A 7 -6.32 -13.87 23.05
N THR A 8 -5.19 -13.51 22.44
CA THR A 8 -4.10 -14.44 22.11
C THR A 8 -3.33 -14.82 23.38
N PRO A 9 -2.96 -16.09 23.59
CA PRO A 9 -2.05 -16.47 24.66
C PRO A 9 -0.72 -15.72 24.49
N GLY A 10 -0.32 -14.93 25.48
CA GLY A 10 0.87 -14.06 25.40
C GLY A 10 0.63 -12.67 24.81
N GLY A 11 -0.60 -12.35 24.38
CA GLY A 11 -0.94 -11.09 23.73
C GLY A 11 -0.42 -10.97 22.30
N GLY A 12 -0.43 -9.75 21.75
CA GLY A 12 0.15 -9.46 20.44
C GLY A 12 -0.72 -9.87 19.24
N CYS A 13 -0.13 -9.74 18.05
CA CYS A 13 -0.79 -9.89 16.77
C CYS A 13 -1.27 -11.32 16.54
N ARG A 14 -2.52 -11.45 16.12
CA ARG A 14 -3.23 -12.74 15.96
C ARG A 14 -3.24 -13.31 14.55
N VAL A 15 -2.58 -12.67 13.59
CA VAL A 15 -2.50 -13.21 12.22
C VAL A 15 -1.74 -14.53 12.29
N MET A 16 -2.31 -15.59 11.75
CA MET A 16 -1.66 -16.89 11.68
C MET A 16 -0.60 -16.86 10.59
N GLU A 17 0.62 -17.23 10.96
CA GLU A 17 1.75 -17.34 10.06
C GLU A 17 2.24 -18.79 10.07
N GLN A 18 2.68 -19.28 8.92
CA GLN A 18 3.36 -20.56 8.82
C GLN A 18 4.84 -20.34 9.15
N LYS A 19 5.22 -20.52 10.40
CA LYS A 19 6.58 -20.25 10.90
C LYS A 19 7.49 -21.45 10.71
N GLU A 20 8.75 -21.17 10.38
CA GLU A 20 9.80 -22.18 10.33
C GLU A 20 10.27 -22.54 11.75
N THR A 21 10.34 -23.84 12.03
CA THR A 21 10.80 -24.43 13.28
C THR A 21 11.78 -25.57 12.99
N LEU A 22 12.44 -26.11 14.01
CA LEU A 22 13.33 -27.26 13.86
C LEU A 22 12.62 -28.50 13.30
N ASP A 23 11.32 -28.64 13.56
CA ASP A 23 10.50 -29.76 13.11
C ASP A 23 9.77 -29.48 11.77
N GLY A 24 10.15 -28.39 11.08
CA GLY A 24 9.53 -27.93 9.85
C GLY A 24 8.58 -26.75 10.06
N LEU A 25 7.52 -26.70 9.26
CA LEU A 25 6.59 -25.58 9.21
C LEU A 25 5.42 -25.77 10.17
N LYS A 26 5.11 -24.72 10.95
CA LYS A 26 4.03 -24.75 11.94
C LYS A 26 3.22 -23.47 11.91
N ASP A 27 1.90 -23.61 11.92
CA ASP A 27 0.98 -22.47 12.01
C ASP A 27 0.94 -21.92 13.44
N GLU A 28 1.42 -20.69 13.60
CA GLU A 28 1.46 -20.00 14.89
C GLU A 28 1.02 -18.53 14.72
N PRO A 29 0.43 -17.92 15.76
CA PRO A 29 0.13 -16.49 15.70
C PRO A 29 1.43 -15.70 15.55
N CYS A 30 1.36 -14.62 14.78
CA CYS A 30 2.45 -13.67 14.58
C CYS A 30 3.08 -13.26 15.91
N GLY A 31 2.26 -12.87 16.89
CA GLY A 31 2.67 -12.55 18.26
C GLY A 31 3.40 -11.21 18.43
N LYS A 32 3.72 -10.50 17.34
CA LYS A 32 4.35 -9.16 17.37
C LYS A 32 3.47 -8.13 18.08
N GLU A 33 4.09 -7.08 18.61
CA GLU A 33 3.41 -6.01 19.34
C GLU A 33 2.27 -5.37 18.54
N THR A 34 1.18 -5.03 19.23
CA THR A 34 -0.01 -4.39 18.66
C THR A 34 -0.20 -3.00 19.28
N LEU A 35 -0.08 -1.96 18.45
CA LEU A 35 -0.28 -0.58 18.89
C LEU A 35 -1.77 -0.23 19.03
N VAL A 36 -2.07 0.76 19.87
CA VAL A 36 -3.43 1.33 19.97
C VAL A 36 -3.84 1.89 18.61
N GLY A 37 -5.08 1.62 18.20
CA GLY A 37 -5.60 2.03 16.90
C GLY A 37 -5.31 1.05 15.75
N TYR A 38 -4.43 0.06 15.91
CA TYR A 38 -4.04 -0.86 14.82
C TYR A 38 -4.95 -2.09 14.74
N ALA A 39 -6.19 -1.96 15.21
CA ALA A 39 -7.19 -3.03 15.21
C ALA A 39 -6.77 -4.35 15.89
N GLY A 40 -5.72 -4.37 16.72
CA GLY A 40 -5.16 -5.59 17.32
C GLY A 40 -4.24 -6.38 16.38
N LEU A 41 -3.70 -5.72 15.36
CA LEU A 41 -2.68 -6.22 14.45
C LEU A 41 -1.34 -5.54 14.76
N CYS A 42 -0.23 -6.21 14.42
CA CYS A 42 1.07 -5.54 14.42
C CYS A 42 1.15 -4.56 13.24
N GLU A 43 2.16 -3.70 13.22
CA GLU A 43 2.30 -2.67 12.18
C GLU A 43 2.30 -3.26 10.76
N ALA A 44 3.06 -4.33 10.51
CA ALA A 44 3.13 -4.96 9.19
C ALA A 44 1.76 -5.47 8.73
N HIS A 45 1.11 -6.31 9.55
CA HIS A 45 -0.21 -6.85 9.22
C HIS A 45 -1.32 -5.79 9.19
N TYR A 46 -1.18 -4.71 9.96
CA TYR A 46 -2.11 -3.59 9.88
C TYR A 46 -1.97 -2.85 8.55
N LYS A 47 -0.74 -2.61 8.08
CA LYS A 47 -0.48 -2.05 6.74
C LYS A 47 -1.00 -2.99 5.64
N GLU A 48 -0.77 -4.30 5.74
CA GLU A 48 -1.32 -5.28 4.79
C GLU A 48 -2.85 -5.24 4.76
N TYR A 49 -3.50 -5.17 5.93
CA TYR A 49 -4.95 -4.99 6.00
C TYR A 49 -5.41 -3.71 5.28
N LEU A 50 -4.76 -2.57 5.52
CA LEU A 50 -5.11 -1.31 4.85
C LEU A 50 -4.86 -1.39 3.33
N VAL A 51 -3.75 -1.97 2.91
CA VAL A 51 -3.42 -2.19 1.49
C VAL A 51 -4.45 -3.11 0.84
N SER A 52 -4.92 -4.15 1.53
CA SER A 52 -6.00 -5.01 1.02
C SER A 52 -7.29 -4.22 0.74
N LEU A 53 -7.62 -3.23 1.58
CA LEU A 53 -8.77 -2.36 1.36
C LEU A 53 -8.51 -1.41 0.18
N ILE A 54 -7.37 -0.73 0.15
CA ILE A 54 -6.95 0.16 -0.95
C ILE A 54 -7.09 -0.55 -2.29
N ASN A 55 -6.51 -1.76 -2.40
CA ASN A 55 -6.55 -2.60 -3.59
C ASN A 55 -7.98 -3.03 -3.94
N SER A 56 -8.74 -3.50 -2.94
CA SER A 56 -10.11 -3.96 -3.16
C SER A 56 -11.04 -2.86 -3.69
N HIS A 57 -10.74 -1.60 -3.37
CA HIS A 57 -11.47 -0.42 -3.78
C HIS A 57 -10.83 0.33 -4.96
N ALA A 58 -9.74 -0.19 -5.54
CA ALA A 58 -9.00 0.43 -6.64
C ALA A 58 -8.58 1.87 -6.35
N LEU A 59 -8.15 2.16 -5.12
CA LEU A 59 -7.69 3.50 -4.75
C LEU A 59 -6.28 3.72 -5.26
N ASP A 60 -6.09 4.76 -6.07
CA ASP A 60 -4.80 5.12 -6.63
C ASP A 60 -3.96 5.89 -5.59
N PRO A 61 -2.78 5.38 -5.17
CA PRO A 61 -1.91 6.09 -4.24
C PRO A 61 -1.29 7.36 -4.84
N ALA A 62 -1.27 7.52 -6.18
CA ALA A 62 -0.61 8.62 -6.86
C ALA A 62 -1.13 9.99 -6.44
N VAL A 63 -2.41 10.08 -6.02
CA VAL A 63 -3.01 11.33 -5.53
C VAL A 63 -2.28 11.93 -4.32
N PHE A 64 -1.57 11.10 -3.56
CA PHE A 64 -0.81 11.50 -2.37
C PHE A 64 0.68 11.73 -2.62
N TYR A 65 1.19 11.41 -3.80
CA TYR A 65 2.61 11.57 -4.08
C TYR A 65 3.04 13.02 -4.01
N THR A 66 4.18 13.27 -3.39
CA THR A 66 4.95 14.50 -3.53
C THR A 66 5.43 14.66 -4.97
N LEU A 67 5.91 15.85 -5.34
CA LEU A 67 6.52 16.07 -6.66
C LEU A 67 7.68 15.08 -6.92
N GLN A 68 8.54 14.88 -5.92
CA GLN A 68 9.67 13.96 -6.04
C GLN A 68 9.23 12.51 -6.29
N GLU A 69 8.23 12.03 -5.56
CA GLU A 69 7.68 10.67 -5.76
C GLU A 69 7.03 10.54 -7.14
N ALA A 70 6.24 11.53 -7.56
CA ALA A 70 5.62 11.55 -8.88
C ALA A 70 6.66 11.45 -10.00
N GLU A 71 7.76 12.21 -9.91
CA GLU A 71 8.86 12.13 -10.88
C GLU A 71 9.55 10.75 -10.91
N ILE A 72 9.78 10.15 -9.73
CA ILE A 72 10.41 8.83 -9.63
C ILE A 72 9.52 7.77 -10.31
N VAL A 73 8.22 7.82 -10.05
CA VAL A 73 7.25 6.88 -10.61
C VAL A 73 7.09 7.11 -12.12
N CYS A 74 7.03 8.37 -12.57
CA CYS A 74 7.05 8.70 -14.00
C CYS A 74 8.28 8.12 -14.69
N ARG A 75 9.49 8.34 -14.15
CA ARG A 75 10.73 7.80 -14.74
C ARG A 75 10.76 6.28 -14.79
N ARG A 76 10.05 5.60 -13.89
CA ARG A 76 9.99 4.14 -13.84
C ARG A 76 9.06 3.55 -14.90
N HIS A 77 7.92 4.21 -15.15
CA HIS A 77 6.83 3.63 -15.95
C HIS A 77 6.63 4.30 -17.32
N LEU A 78 7.04 5.54 -17.48
CA LEU A 78 6.85 6.32 -18.70
C LEU A 78 8.11 6.38 -19.53
N THR A 79 7.95 6.53 -20.84
CA THR A 79 9.06 6.84 -21.74
C THR A 79 9.52 8.30 -21.58
N ALA A 80 10.75 8.60 -22.01
CA ALA A 80 11.25 9.97 -22.01
C ALA A 80 10.39 10.93 -22.86
N ALA A 81 9.69 10.42 -23.88
CA ALA A 81 8.76 11.20 -24.69
C ALA A 81 7.47 11.58 -23.95
N GLN A 82 7.00 10.72 -23.05
CA GLN A 82 5.83 10.98 -22.19
C GLN A 82 6.19 11.88 -20.99
N LEU A 83 7.42 11.78 -20.47
CA LEU A 83 7.89 12.58 -19.35
C LEU A 83 8.46 13.93 -19.79
N LEU A 84 7.58 14.86 -20.11
CA LEU A 84 7.97 16.23 -20.50
C LEU A 84 8.49 17.02 -19.28
N PRO A 85 9.66 17.70 -19.40
CA PRO A 85 10.23 18.49 -18.32
C PRO A 85 9.31 19.64 -17.88
N ARG A 86 9.55 20.18 -16.68
CA ARG A 86 8.82 21.36 -16.19
C ARG A 86 9.04 22.55 -17.11
N GLY A 87 7.95 23.24 -17.48
CA GLY A 87 8.03 24.46 -18.26
C GLY A 87 8.64 25.63 -17.46
N PRO A 88 9.23 26.64 -18.11
CA PRO A 88 9.87 27.77 -17.40
C PRO A 88 8.87 28.64 -16.61
N ALA A 89 7.58 28.64 -16.98
CA ALA A 89 6.51 29.37 -16.30
C ALA A 89 5.58 28.46 -15.48
N GLU A 90 5.86 27.16 -15.43
CA GLU A 90 5.03 26.18 -14.72
C GLU A 90 5.49 26.11 -13.25
N ASP A 91 4.57 26.38 -12.32
CA ASP A 91 4.83 26.22 -10.91
C ASP A 91 4.89 24.73 -10.50
N GLU A 92 5.44 24.47 -9.32
CA GLU A 92 5.68 23.10 -8.84
C GLU A 92 4.41 22.28 -8.64
N GLU A 93 3.32 22.91 -8.19
CA GLU A 93 2.07 22.20 -7.94
C GLU A 93 1.31 21.94 -9.24
N ALA A 94 1.38 22.85 -10.21
CA ALA A 94 0.91 22.62 -11.57
C ALA A 94 1.68 21.47 -12.23
N TYR A 95 3.01 21.47 -12.11
CA TYR A 95 3.86 20.40 -12.65
C TYR A 95 3.55 19.05 -12.00
N ARG A 96 3.47 19.00 -10.66
CA ARG A 96 3.08 17.81 -9.90
C ARG A 96 1.73 17.27 -10.38
N ARG A 97 0.69 18.11 -10.46
CA ARG A 97 -0.64 17.70 -10.92
C ARG A 97 -0.62 17.14 -12.34
N ARG A 98 0.16 17.74 -13.24
CA ARG A 98 0.35 17.24 -14.61
C ARG A 98 1.00 15.84 -14.60
N LEU A 99 2.04 15.62 -13.79
CA LEU A 99 2.67 14.30 -13.68
C LEU A 99 1.70 13.24 -13.14
N ILE A 100 0.92 13.57 -12.11
CA ILE A 100 -0.11 12.65 -11.57
C ILE A 100 -1.16 12.32 -12.64
N GLN A 101 -1.62 13.32 -13.40
CA GLN A 101 -2.59 13.11 -14.47
C GLN A 101 -2.05 12.14 -15.53
N ILE A 102 -0.81 12.34 -16.00
CA ILE A 102 -0.19 11.46 -16.99
C ILE A 102 -0.05 10.04 -16.44
N LEU A 103 0.34 9.88 -15.16
CA LEU A 103 0.42 8.57 -14.52
C LEU A 103 -0.93 7.86 -14.50
N SER A 104 -2.00 8.57 -14.09
CA SER A 104 -3.33 7.98 -14.02
C SER A 104 -3.89 7.60 -15.39
N ASP A 105 -3.52 8.34 -16.46
CA ASP A 105 -4.01 8.07 -17.82
C ASP A 105 -3.22 6.94 -18.51
N GLU A 106 -1.91 6.86 -18.30
CA GLU A 106 -1.01 6.00 -19.07
C GLU A 106 -0.55 4.74 -18.30
N VAL A 107 -0.58 4.77 -16.98
CA VAL A 107 -0.07 3.69 -16.11
C VAL A 107 -1.21 3.11 -15.27
N PRO A 108 -1.83 2.00 -15.70
CA PRO A 108 -2.93 1.41 -14.94
C PRO A 108 -2.44 0.86 -13.60
N LEU A 109 -3.31 0.93 -12.57
CA LEU A 109 -3.13 0.12 -11.37
C LEU A 109 -3.11 -1.36 -11.75
N ASP A 110 -2.29 -2.15 -11.05
CA ASP A 110 -2.06 -3.57 -11.34
C ASP A 110 -3.37 -4.34 -11.57
N LEU A 111 -3.45 -4.97 -12.74
CA LEU A 111 -4.63 -5.67 -13.26
C LEU A 111 -4.77 -7.06 -12.64
N GLU A 112 -3.68 -7.64 -12.15
CA GLU A 112 -3.68 -8.97 -11.53
C GLU A 112 -4.14 -8.93 -10.05
N ILE A 113 -4.18 -7.74 -9.45
CA ILE A 113 -4.66 -7.57 -8.07
C ILE A 113 -6.19 -7.75 -8.03
N PRO A 114 -6.71 -8.71 -7.25
CA PRO A 114 -8.15 -8.92 -7.12
C PRO A 114 -8.86 -7.71 -6.52
N ARG A 115 -9.93 -7.25 -7.18
CA ARG A 115 -10.75 -6.09 -6.76
C ARG A 115 -12.16 -6.56 -6.34
N ARG A 116 -12.80 -5.85 -5.40
CA ARG A 116 -14.20 -6.14 -5.04
C ARG A 116 -15.08 -5.87 -6.27
N ARG A 117 -15.84 -6.88 -6.69
CA ARG A 117 -16.94 -6.71 -7.65
C ARG A 117 -18.16 -6.21 -6.86
N LYS A 118 -18.78 -5.12 -7.33
CA LYS A 118 -20.03 -4.60 -6.75
C LYS A 118 -21.20 -5.50 -7.10
#